data_AF-A0AB74UQV7-F1
#
_entry.id   AF-A0AB74UQV7-F1
#
_cell.length_a   1.000
_cell.length_b   1.000
_cell.length_c   1.000
_cell.angle_alpha   90.00
_cell.angle_beta   90.00
_cell.angle_gamma   90.00
#
_symmetry.space_group_name_H-M   'P 1'
#
loop_
_entity.id
_entity.type
_entity.pdbx_description
1 polymer ?
#
loop_
_entity_poly.entity_id
_entity_poly.type
_entity_poly.pdbx_seq_one_letter_code
_entity_poly.pdbx_strand_id
1 'polypeptide(L)'
;MARIRSIKPEFWSSEQVMECSPTARLLFIGLWNFCDDAGNHSLSVRTIKAEIFPGDDIDSSSIRGMLDELSSNGLIVFYSSENKDFLHVTGWQHQRIDKPTFKHPPYRPENSAMPRRTVDDSSTPERRGEERRGEEGKGEECEGNHSPGDLLGGEDGGGELTDEVGIVVATYNATLPDCQSVQVLNPKRRKRILAVCKLARKVCRQQGWPYTPEGFWTAYWTECSGDDWLAGRKKNPNNSTWKQNIDVLLEEDRFAKVMDQAIGAMRGDA
;
A
#
# COMPACT_ATOMS: atom_id res chain seq x y z
N MET A 1 3.72 -11.10 22.04
CA MET A 1 3.29 -12.33 21.36
C MET A 1 3.61 -12.10 19.91
N ALA A 2 4.49 -12.93 19.37
CA ALA A 2 4.94 -12.81 18.00
C ALA A 2 3.76 -12.95 17.03
N ARG A 3 3.85 -12.27 15.89
CA ARG A 3 2.87 -12.35 14.81
C ARG A 3 3.55 -12.73 13.52
N ILE A 4 2.83 -13.47 12.67
CA ILE A 4 3.28 -13.71 11.29
C ILE A 4 3.29 -12.36 10.57
N ARG A 5 4.42 -12.03 9.96
CA ARG A 5 4.59 -10.86 9.09
C ARG A 5 5.08 -11.34 7.73
N SER A 6 4.58 -10.72 6.68
CA SER A 6 4.98 -11.07 5.31
C SER A 6 6.27 -10.36 4.93
N ILE A 7 7.16 -11.07 4.24
CA ILE A 7 8.30 -10.48 3.54
C ILE A 7 7.85 -10.21 2.12
N LYS A 8 7.80 -8.94 1.71
CA LYS A 8 7.42 -8.59 0.35
C LYS A 8 8.63 -8.65 -0.60
N PRO A 9 8.45 -8.86 -1.91
CA PRO A 9 9.55 -8.90 -2.86
C PRO A 9 10.46 -7.66 -2.83
N GLU A 10 9.90 -6.48 -2.57
CA GLU A 10 10.63 -5.20 -2.53
C GLU A 10 11.70 -5.15 -1.42
N PHE A 11 11.59 -6.04 -0.42
CA PHE A 11 12.63 -6.22 0.59
C PHE A 11 13.97 -6.60 -0.04
N TRP A 12 13.95 -7.50 -1.03
CA TRP A 12 15.17 -8.03 -1.65
C TRP A 12 15.84 -7.04 -2.59
N SER A 13 15.08 -6.09 -3.13
CA SER A 13 15.57 -5.03 -4.02
C SER A 13 15.82 -3.70 -3.31
N SER A 14 15.60 -3.62 -1.99
CA SER A 14 15.84 -2.39 -1.23
C SER A 14 17.33 -2.13 -1.06
N GLU A 15 17.81 -0.98 -1.54
CA GLU A 15 19.22 -0.58 -1.42
C GLU A 15 19.71 -0.58 0.03
N GLN A 16 18.93 -0.02 0.96
CA GLN A 16 19.26 -0.01 2.39
C GLN A 16 19.43 -1.42 2.97
N VAL A 17 18.60 -2.38 2.53
CA VAL A 17 18.69 -3.77 2.95
C VAL A 17 19.89 -4.46 2.29
N MET A 18 20.19 -4.14 1.02
CA MET A 18 21.32 -4.68 0.28
C MET A 18 22.68 -4.25 0.86
N GLU A 19 22.77 -3.10 1.50
CA GLU A 19 23.98 -2.64 2.21
C GLU A 19 24.20 -3.34 3.56
N CYS A 20 23.18 -4.04 4.09
CA CYS A 20 23.31 -4.79 5.33
C CYS A 20 23.92 -6.18 5.11
N SER A 21 24.62 -6.69 6.12
CA SER A 21 25.12 -8.06 6.21
C SER A 21 23.96 -9.06 6.22
N PRO A 22 24.13 -10.27 5.67
CA PRO A 22 23.04 -11.27 5.62
C PRO A 22 22.42 -11.58 6.98
N THR A 23 23.23 -11.63 8.04
CA THR A 23 22.76 -11.87 9.41
C THR A 23 21.96 -10.68 9.95
N ALA A 24 22.38 -9.44 9.66
CA ALA A 24 21.61 -8.25 10.02
C ALA A 24 20.27 -8.18 9.26
N ARG A 25 20.22 -8.59 7.99
CA ARG A 25 18.96 -8.73 7.23
C ARG A 25 18.01 -9.73 7.89
N LEU A 26 18.54 -10.87 8.33
CA LEU A 26 17.77 -11.90 9.04
C LEU A 26 17.26 -11.37 10.39
N LEU A 27 18.12 -10.65 11.13
CA LEU A 27 17.72 -9.95 12.36
C LEU A 27 16.56 -8.98 12.09
N PHE A 28 16.63 -8.22 11.01
CA PHE A 28 15.60 -7.25 10.66
C PHE A 28 14.24 -7.89 10.33
N ILE A 29 14.25 -8.98 9.54
CA ILE A 29 13.04 -9.78 9.29
C ILE A 29 12.47 -10.34 10.60
N GLY A 30 13.35 -10.88 11.47
CA GLY A 30 12.97 -11.41 12.77
C GLY A 30 12.30 -10.35 13.65
N LEU A 31 12.85 -9.13 13.70
CA LEU A 31 12.29 -8.02 14.48
C LEU A 31 10.83 -7.73 14.11
N TRP A 32 10.44 -7.85 12.84
CA TRP A 32 9.05 -7.59 12.43
C TRP A 32 8.05 -8.49 13.15
N ASN A 33 8.44 -9.74 13.44
CA ASN A 33 7.57 -10.70 14.11
C ASN A 33 7.29 -10.32 15.55
N PHE A 34 8.26 -9.71 16.23
CA PHE A 34 8.21 -9.40 17.66
C PHE A 34 7.79 -7.96 17.95
N CYS A 35 7.98 -7.03 16.99
CA CYS A 35 7.45 -5.67 17.10
C CYS A 35 5.92 -5.66 17.28
N ASP A 36 5.46 -4.67 18.06
CA ASP A 36 4.02 -4.40 18.16
C ASP A 36 3.45 -3.86 16.84
N ASP A 37 2.14 -3.59 16.81
CA ASP A 37 1.49 -3.15 15.58
C ASP A 37 1.82 -1.70 15.18
N ALA A 38 2.58 -0.97 16.00
CA ALA A 38 3.17 0.31 15.63
C ALA A 38 4.64 0.19 15.21
N GLY A 39 5.21 -1.02 15.14
CA GLY A 39 6.59 -1.24 14.72
C GLY A 39 7.60 -0.97 15.83
N ASN A 40 7.16 -0.99 17.08
CA ASN A 40 8.00 -0.72 18.22
C ASN A 40 8.37 -2.02 18.95
N HIS A 41 9.58 -2.04 19.51
CA HIS A 41 10.05 -3.11 20.37
C HIS A 41 10.95 -2.56 21.48
N SER A 42 11.05 -3.26 22.61
CA SER A 42 12.01 -2.88 23.65
C SER A 42 13.45 -3.12 23.19
N LEU A 43 14.37 -2.21 23.53
CA LEU A 43 15.79 -2.31 23.18
C LEU A 43 16.56 -3.16 24.21
N SER A 44 16.18 -4.44 24.32
CA SER A 44 16.92 -5.41 25.12
C SER A 44 17.67 -6.36 24.21
N VAL A 45 18.98 -6.15 24.05
CA VAL A 45 19.86 -6.98 23.21
C VAL A 45 19.74 -8.47 23.56
N ARG A 46 19.70 -8.77 24.87
CA ARG A 46 19.53 -10.15 25.35
C ARG A 46 18.19 -10.76 24.95
N THR A 47 17.12 -9.96 25.00
CA THR A 47 15.77 -10.41 24.62
C THR A 47 15.69 -10.65 23.12
N ILE A 48 16.15 -9.69 22.32
CA ILE A 48 16.18 -9.77 20.86
C ILE A 48 17.00 -10.99 20.41
N LYS A 49 18.15 -11.25 21.05
CA LYS A 49 18.95 -12.45 20.81
C LYS A 49 18.17 -13.74 21.10
N ALA A 50 17.49 -13.81 22.24
CA ALA A 50 16.71 -14.98 22.63
C ALA A 50 15.46 -15.19 21.76
N GLU A 51 14.89 -14.15 21.18
CA GLU A 51 13.72 -14.22 20.32
C GLU A 51 14.05 -14.64 18.89
N ILE A 52 15.14 -14.11 18.34
CA ILE A 52 15.48 -14.27 16.91
C ILE A 52 16.55 -15.34 16.70
N PHE A 53 17.48 -15.50 17.63
CA PHE A 53 18.62 -16.42 17.56
C PHE A 53 18.77 -17.30 18.83
N PRO A 54 17.72 -18.00 19.29
CA PRO A 54 17.74 -18.74 20.56
C PRO A 54 18.78 -19.87 20.62
N GLY A 55 19.15 -20.45 19.47
CA GLY A 55 20.07 -21.58 19.36
C GLY A 55 21.44 -21.24 18.77
N ASP A 56 21.62 -20.04 18.24
CA ASP A 56 22.85 -19.66 17.57
C ASP A 56 23.90 -19.15 18.56
N ASP A 57 25.15 -19.47 18.26
CA ASP A 57 26.33 -18.98 18.97
C ASP A 57 26.68 -17.55 18.51
N ILE A 58 25.70 -16.65 18.68
CA ILE A 58 25.83 -15.22 18.42
C ILE A 58 25.83 -14.51 19.77
N ASP A 59 26.89 -13.76 20.04
CA ASP A 59 27.04 -13.03 21.28
C ASP A 59 26.26 -11.71 21.27
N SER A 60 26.05 -11.12 22.45
CA SER A 60 25.32 -9.86 22.58
C SER A 60 26.01 -8.70 21.85
N SER A 61 27.34 -8.73 21.71
CA SER A 61 28.06 -7.67 20.99
C SER A 61 27.78 -7.71 19.49
N SER A 62 27.71 -8.90 18.89
CA SER A 62 27.30 -9.08 17.49
C SER A 62 25.86 -8.63 17.25
N ILE A 63 24.94 -8.96 18.16
CA ILE A 63 23.54 -8.48 18.07
C ILE A 63 23.50 -6.96 18.12
N ARG A 64 24.26 -6.34 19.02
CA ARG A 64 24.36 -4.88 19.10
C ARG A 64 24.93 -4.29 17.81
N GLY A 65 25.99 -4.87 17.27
CA GLY A 65 26.59 -4.45 16.00
C GLY A 65 25.59 -4.51 14.84
N MET A 66 24.80 -5.59 14.75
CA MET A 66 23.75 -5.71 13.73
C MET A 66 22.62 -4.69 13.93
N LEU A 67 22.23 -4.39 15.17
CA LEU A 67 21.25 -3.32 15.44
C LEU A 67 21.79 -1.94 15.06
N ASP A 68 23.05 -1.66 15.36
CA ASP A 68 23.71 -0.41 14.98
C ASP A 68 23.86 -0.29 13.45
N GLU A 69 24.11 -1.41 12.76
CA GLU A 69 24.13 -1.52 11.29
C GLU A 69 22.75 -1.25 10.65
N LEU A 70 21.68 -1.81 11.22
CA LEU A 70 20.32 -1.51 10.75
C LEU A 70 19.95 -0.05 10.99
N SER A 71 20.41 0.53 12.11
CA SER A 71 20.20 1.94 12.45
C SER A 71 20.97 2.87 11.51
N SER A 72 22.23 2.55 11.18
CA SER A 72 23.06 3.36 10.28
C SER A 72 22.52 3.38 8.85
N ASN A 73 21.89 2.29 8.41
CA ASN A 73 21.18 2.20 7.13
C ASN A 73 19.77 2.79 7.17
N GLY A 74 19.33 3.31 8.32
CA GLY A 74 18.03 3.96 8.47
C GLY A 74 16.83 3.01 8.40
N LEU A 75 17.02 1.72 8.71
CA LEU A 75 15.96 0.70 8.75
C LEU A 75 15.27 0.64 10.12
N ILE A 76 15.99 1.06 11.17
CA ILE A 76 15.46 1.20 12.53
C ILE A 76 15.94 2.51 13.17
N VAL A 77 15.24 2.97 14.20
CA VAL A 77 15.64 4.12 15.03
C VAL A 77 15.51 3.76 16.51
N PHE A 78 16.51 4.14 17.30
CA PHE A 78 16.43 4.03 18.76
C PHE A 78 15.78 5.26 19.37
N TYR A 79 14.91 5.04 20.35
CA TYR A 79 14.27 6.10 21.10
C TYR A 79 14.08 5.69 22.55
N SER A 80 13.99 6.68 23.44
CA SER A 80 13.75 6.44 24.86
C SER A 80 12.40 7.02 25.26
N SER A 81 11.67 6.30 26.12
CA SER A 81 10.41 6.76 26.70
C SER A 81 10.30 6.20 28.12
N GLU A 82 9.89 7.03 29.08
CA GLU A 82 9.71 6.60 30.48
C GLU A 82 10.95 5.89 31.07
N ASN A 83 12.16 6.41 30.78
CA ASN A 83 13.46 5.83 31.19
C ASN A 83 13.74 4.41 30.69
N LYS A 84 13.11 3.99 29.59
CA LYS A 84 13.39 2.74 28.91
C LYS A 84 13.71 3.01 27.45
N ASP A 85 14.61 2.20 26.91
CA ASP A 85 15.01 2.27 25.51
C ASP A 85 14.19 1.31 24.67
N PHE A 86 13.86 1.77 23.48
CA PHE A 86 13.07 1.09 22.49
C PHE A 86 13.73 1.26 21.12
N LEU A 87 13.32 0.40 20.19
CA LEU A 87 13.59 0.55 18.77
C LEU A 87 12.27 0.67 18.02
N HIS A 88 12.30 1.44 16.94
CA HIS A 88 11.21 1.59 16.00
C HIS A 88 11.68 1.18 14.60
N VAL A 89 10.92 0.32 13.93
CA VAL A 89 11.17 -0.03 12.53
C VAL A 89 10.66 1.08 11.63
N THR A 90 11.54 1.68 10.84
CA THR A 90 11.16 2.74 9.90
C THR A 90 10.29 2.19 8.77
N GLY A 91 9.37 3.00 8.23
CA GLY A 91 8.55 2.58 7.11
C GLY A 91 7.58 1.42 7.45
N TRP A 92 7.17 1.30 8.72
CA TRP A 92 6.30 0.22 9.23
C TRP A 92 4.96 0.05 8.50
N GLN A 93 4.55 1.02 7.69
CA GLN A 93 3.33 0.98 6.87
C GLN A 93 3.30 -0.18 5.85
N HIS A 94 4.43 -0.88 5.65
CA HIS A 94 4.50 -2.03 4.78
C HIS A 94 3.75 -3.27 5.32
N GLN A 95 3.44 -3.34 6.62
CA GLN A 95 2.69 -4.47 7.21
C GLN A 95 1.18 -4.22 7.20
N ARG A 96 0.40 -5.18 6.69
CA ARG A 96 -1.06 -5.16 6.82
C ARG A 96 -1.44 -5.65 8.22
N ILE A 97 -2.13 -4.81 8.97
CA ILE A 97 -2.51 -5.09 10.35
C ILE A 97 -4.03 -5.05 10.48
N ASP A 98 -4.62 -6.22 10.64
CA ASP A 98 -6.04 -6.34 10.96
C ASP A 98 -6.19 -6.41 12.49
N LYS A 99 -6.89 -5.44 13.09
CA LYS A 99 -7.07 -5.24 14.55
C LYS A 99 -5.77 -4.96 15.31
N PRO A 100 -5.31 -3.69 15.33
CA PRO A 100 -4.03 -3.34 15.93
C PRO A 100 -4.02 -3.51 17.45
N THR A 101 -2.86 -3.91 17.98
CA THR A 101 -2.52 -3.99 19.40
C THR A 101 -1.21 -3.24 19.63
N PHE A 102 -1.30 -2.12 20.34
CA PHE A 102 -0.16 -1.28 20.68
C PHE A 102 0.29 -1.61 22.11
N LYS A 103 1.57 -1.90 22.29
CA LYS A 103 2.14 -2.32 23.58
C LYS A 103 3.24 -1.42 24.07
N HIS A 104 3.93 -0.76 23.15
CA HIS A 104 5.06 0.11 23.47
C HIS A 104 4.68 1.58 23.27
N PRO A 105 5.37 2.52 23.96
CA PRO A 105 5.15 3.94 23.75
C PRO A 105 5.36 4.32 22.27
N PRO A 106 4.53 5.22 21.71
CA PRO A 106 4.64 5.59 20.30
C PRO A 106 5.97 6.27 20.03
N TYR A 107 6.64 5.88 18.95
CA TYR A 107 7.79 6.60 18.43
C TYR A 107 7.37 8.02 18.02
N ARG A 108 8.11 9.02 18.51
CA ARG A 108 8.04 10.41 18.08
C ARG A 108 9.43 10.83 17.61
N PRO A 109 9.59 11.50 16.44
CA PRO A 109 10.89 11.91 15.92
C PRO A 109 11.70 12.79 16.89
N GLU A 110 11.03 13.51 17.77
CA GLU A 110 11.60 14.35 18.84
C GLU A 110 12.35 13.55 19.91
N ASN A 111 11.97 12.29 20.12
CA ASN A 111 12.54 11.40 21.15
C ASN A 111 13.64 10.49 20.58
N SER A 112 14.09 10.75 19.35
CA SER A 112 15.17 10.01 18.72
C SER A 112 16.48 10.23 19.48
N ALA A 113 17.19 9.15 19.80
CA ALA A 113 18.50 9.22 20.45
C ALA A 113 19.65 9.53 19.47
N MET A 114 19.37 9.70 18.17
CA MET A 114 20.36 9.99 17.15
C MET A 114 20.60 11.50 17.00
N PRO A 115 21.86 11.97 16.98
CA PRO A 115 22.16 13.35 16.61
C PRO A 115 21.79 13.56 15.14
N ARG A 116 20.88 14.51 14.87
CA ARG A 116 20.57 14.96 13.51
C ARG A 116 21.88 15.42 12.86
N ARG A 117 22.32 14.76 11.78
CA ARG A 117 23.34 15.33 10.90
C ARG A 117 22.74 16.58 10.29
N THR A 118 23.25 17.75 10.68
CA THR A 118 23.02 19.01 10.00
C THR A 118 23.64 18.90 8.61
N VAL A 119 22.80 18.84 7.59
CA VAL A 119 23.25 19.06 6.21
C VAL A 119 23.38 20.56 6.05
N ASP A 120 24.60 20.99 5.73
CA ASP A 120 25.00 22.37 5.49
C ASP A 120 24.24 22.93 4.27
N ASP A 121 23.39 23.93 4.50
CA ASP A 121 22.66 24.65 3.45
C ASP A 121 23.33 26.02 3.27
N SER A 122 24.22 26.09 2.29
CA SER A 122 24.87 27.34 1.88
C SER A 122 24.26 27.84 0.57
N SER A 123 23.45 28.91 0.66
CA SER A 123 23.32 30.07 -0.28
C SER A 123 21.87 30.59 -0.32
N THR A 124 21.51 31.55 0.54
CA THR A 124 21.42 33.03 0.29
C THR A 124 20.04 33.53 -0.21
N PRO A 125 19.65 34.78 0.14
CA PRO A 125 18.34 35.04 0.75
C PRO A 125 17.45 36.08 0.02
N GLU A 126 16.29 36.33 0.66
CA GLU A 126 15.38 37.49 0.57
C GLU A 126 14.24 37.49 -0.48
N ARG A 127 13.00 37.36 0.01
CA ARG A 127 12.13 38.54 0.18
C ARG A 127 10.93 38.28 1.11
N ARG A 128 10.54 39.38 1.75
CA ARG A 128 9.64 39.61 2.89
C ARG A 128 8.17 39.78 2.44
N GLY A 129 7.20 39.36 3.25
CA GLY A 129 5.81 39.85 3.12
C GLY A 129 4.67 38.99 3.73
N GLU A 130 4.45 39.13 5.04
CA GLU A 130 3.20 39.13 5.83
C GLU A 130 2.06 38.08 5.68
N GLU A 131 1.80 37.48 6.85
CA GLU A 131 0.65 36.76 7.43
C GLU A 131 -0.77 36.89 6.81
N ARG A 132 -1.52 35.77 6.79
CA ARG A 132 -2.68 35.52 7.70
C ARG A 132 -3.34 34.13 7.49
N ARG A 133 -3.56 33.44 8.64
CA ARG A 133 -4.60 32.47 9.05
C ARG A 133 -5.35 31.60 8.02
N GLY A 134 -5.45 30.30 8.31
CA GLY A 134 -6.63 29.47 8.01
C GLY A 134 -6.38 27.97 7.91
N GLU A 135 -6.86 27.23 8.92
CA GLU A 135 -7.38 25.85 8.98
C GLU A 135 -6.94 24.69 8.05
N GLU A 136 -6.71 23.55 8.73
CA GLU A 136 -7.07 22.16 8.42
C GLU A 136 -6.69 21.48 7.09
N GLY A 137 -5.90 20.40 7.23
CA GLY A 137 -6.18 19.12 6.57
C GLY A 137 -5.13 18.58 5.59
N LYS A 138 -4.88 17.26 5.71
CA LYS A 138 -4.24 16.33 4.74
C LYS A 138 -2.76 16.60 4.41
N GLY A 139 -1.90 15.59 4.42
CA GLY A 139 -1.74 14.57 3.36
C GLY A 139 -0.43 14.91 2.62
N GLU A 140 0.57 14.03 2.55
CA GLU A 140 0.92 13.17 1.40
C GLU A 140 2.46 12.99 1.54
N GLU A 141 3.03 11.77 1.48
CA GLU A 141 3.57 11.10 0.27
C GLU A 141 4.27 12.04 -0.74
N CYS A 142 5.55 11.76 -1.03
CA CYS A 142 6.23 11.94 -2.33
C CYS A 142 7.51 11.08 -2.27
N GLU A 143 7.65 9.99 -3.02
CA GLU A 143 7.91 9.88 -4.47
C GLU A 143 9.36 10.16 -4.92
N GLY A 144 9.85 9.24 -5.75
CA GLY A 144 10.83 9.48 -6.80
C GLY A 144 11.73 8.26 -7.05
N ASN A 145 12.10 7.86 -8.26
CA ASN A 145 11.70 8.21 -9.62
C ASN A 145 12.47 7.26 -10.57
N HIS A 146 11.89 6.90 -11.71
CA HIS A 146 12.54 6.94 -13.04
C HIS A 146 11.70 6.20 -14.09
N SER A 147 11.12 6.99 -14.98
CA SER A 147 10.88 6.63 -16.39
C SER A 147 12.01 7.21 -17.25
N PRO A 148 12.15 6.72 -18.48
CA PRO A 148 12.18 7.58 -19.66
C PRO A 148 10.99 7.18 -20.54
N GLY A 149 10.13 8.06 -21.03
CA GLY A 149 10.34 9.38 -21.57
C GLY A 149 9.65 9.34 -22.93
N ASP A 150 8.50 10.00 -23.07
CA ASP A 150 8.04 10.43 -24.38
C ASP A 150 7.08 11.61 -24.25
N LEU A 151 7.41 12.65 -25.00
CA LEU A 151 6.72 13.93 -25.10
C LEU A 151 5.44 13.75 -25.91
N LEU A 152 4.36 14.42 -25.50
CA LEU A 152 3.62 15.43 -26.28
C LEU A 152 2.34 15.85 -25.54
N GLY A 153 2.00 17.13 -25.66
CA GLY A 153 1.08 17.89 -24.80
C GLY A 153 -0.42 17.55 -24.88
N GLY A 154 -1.18 18.16 -23.96
CA GLY A 154 -2.65 18.19 -23.95
C GLY A 154 -3.20 18.56 -22.57
N GLU A 155 -3.69 19.79 -22.45
CA GLU A 155 -4.28 20.42 -21.26
C GLU A 155 -5.68 19.87 -20.89
N ASP A 156 -6.11 20.19 -19.66
CA ASP A 156 -7.48 20.11 -19.10
C ASP A 156 -8.15 18.74 -18.85
N GLY A 157 -8.60 18.49 -17.60
CA GLY A 157 -9.38 17.28 -17.29
C GLY A 157 -9.68 16.93 -15.83
N GLY A 158 -9.64 17.89 -14.89
CA GLY A 158 -9.89 17.60 -13.46
C GLY A 158 -11.34 17.16 -13.12
N GLY A 159 -12.32 17.52 -13.95
CA GLY A 159 -13.74 17.20 -13.72
C GLY A 159 -14.17 15.81 -14.19
N GLU A 160 -13.62 15.35 -15.31
CA GLU A 160 -14.09 14.16 -16.06
C GLU A 160 -13.83 12.84 -15.30
N LEU A 161 -12.72 12.76 -14.56
CA LEU A 161 -12.37 11.59 -13.75
C LEU A 161 -13.28 11.39 -12.53
N THR A 162 -13.92 12.46 -12.03
CA THR A 162 -14.77 12.36 -10.84
C THR A 162 -16.17 11.85 -11.16
N ASP A 163 -16.65 12.16 -12.37
CA ASP A 163 -17.94 11.73 -12.91
C ASP A 163 -17.90 10.24 -13.32
N GLU A 164 -16.78 9.81 -13.90
CA GLU A 164 -16.55 8.42 -14.32
C GLU A 164 -16.72 7.41 -13.17
N VAL A 165 -16.24 7.74 -11.97
CA VAL A 165 -16.43 6.88 -10.78
C VAL A 165 -17.91 6.73 -10.43
N GLY A 166 -18.70 7.80 -10.58
CA GLY A 166 -20.14 7.77 -10.38
C GLY A 166 -20.82 6.84 -11.39
N ILE A 167 -20.41 6.93 -12.66
CA ILE A 167 -20.91 6.08 -13.75
C ILE A 167 -20.63 4.59 -13.46
N VAL A 168 -19.42 4.24 -13.04
CA VAL A 168 -19.05 2.85 -12.71
C VAL A 168 -19.97 2.29 -11.62
N VAL A 169 -20.20 3.06 -10.57
CA VAL A 169 -21.03 2.64 -9.42
C VAL A 169 -22.50 2.55 -9.81
N ALA A 170 -23.00 3.52 -10.59
CA ALA A 170 -24.39 3.56 -11.03
C ALA A 170 -24.71 2.36 -11.95
N THR A 171 -23.88 2.13 -12.96
CA THR A 171 -24.02 0.99 -13.88
C THR A 171 -23.88 -0.35 -13.15
N TYR A 172 -22.95 -0.46 -12.20
CA TYR A 172 -22.79 -1.67 -11.38
C TYR A 172 -24.07 -2.00 -10.58
N ASN A 173 -24.60 -1.02 -9.85
CA ASN A 173 -25.80 -1.21 -9.04
C ASN A 173 -27.05 -1.52 -9.90
N ALA A 174 -27.10 -1.00 -11.13
CA ALA A 174 -28.19 -1.25 -12.07
C ALA A 174 -28.13 -2.65 -12.69
N THR A 175 -26.94 -3.11 -13.10
CA THR A 175 -26.77 -4.37 -13.83
C THR A 175 -26.65 -5.58 -12.91
N LEU A 176 -26.12 -5.44 -11.69
CA LEU A 176 -25.85 -6.54 -10.76
C LEU A 176 -26.59 -6.36 -9.42
N PRO A 177 -27.94 -6.52 -9.38
CA PRO A 177 -28.74 -6.28 -8.19
C PRO A 177 -28.53 -7.32 -7.07
N ASP A 178 -28.10 -8.53 -7.40
CA ASP A 178 -27.86 -9.61 -6.44
C ASP A 178 -26.51 -9.46 -5.69
N CYS A 179 -25.60 -8.64 -6.22
CA CYS A 179 -24.36 -8.27 -5.57
C CYS A 179 -24.58 -7.25 -4.44
N GLN A 180 -23.57 -7.07 -3.59
CA GLN A 180 -23.60 -6.03 -2.56
C GLN A 180 -23.61 -4.65 -3.22
N SER A 181 -24.71 -3.92 -3.05
CA SER A 181 -24.86 -2.57 -3.58
C SER A 181 -23.91 -1.58 -2.91
N VAL A 182 -23.48 -0.59 -3.67
CA VAL A 182 -22.56 0.46 -3.21
C VAL A 182 -23.32 1.78 -3.14
N GLN A 183 -23.56 2.24 -1.90
CA GLN A 183 -24.23 3.52 -1.63
C GLN A 183 -23.25 4.59 -1.13
N VAL A 184 -22.21 4.17 -0.41
CA VAL A 184 -21.17 5.05 0.14
C VAL A 184 -19.82 4.65 -0.43
N LEU A 185 -19.10 5.64 -0.96
CA LEU A 185 -17.77 5.45 -1.53
C LEU A 185 -16.69 5.95 -0.58
N ASN A 186 -15.85 5.05 -0.07
CA ASN A 186 -14.68 5.45 0.72
C ASN A 186 -13.50 5.85 -0.19
N PRO A 187 -12.50 6.62 0.31
CA PRO A 187 -11.37 7.08 -0.51
C PRO A 187 -10.55 5.96 -1.15
N LYS A 188 -10.39 4.83 -0.45
CA LYS A 188 -9.64 3.67 -0.95
C LYS A 188 -10.33 3.01 -2.15
N ARG A 189 -11.64 2.80 -2.07
CA ARG A 189 -12.47 2.26 -3.16
C ARG A 189 -12.50 3.21 -4.34
N ARG A 190 -12.61 4.51 -4.09
CA ARG A 190 -12.49 5.54 -5.14
C ARG A 190 -11.17 5.43 -5.89
N LYS A 191 -10.04 5.35 -5.17
CA LYS A 191 -8.70 5.19 -5.78
C LYS A 191 -8.61 3.91 -6.62
N ARG A 192 -9.20 2.81 -6.15
CA ARG A 192 -9.27 1.54 -6.91
C ARG A 192 -10.07 1.68 -8.20
N ILE A 193 -11.28 2.24 -8.13
CA ILE A 193 -12.12 2.45 -9.33
C ILE A 193 -11.37 3.30 -10.35
N LEU A 194 -10.75 4.42 -9.92
CA LEU A 194 -9.95 5.27 -10.79
C LEU A 194 -8.79 4.52 -11.46
N ALA A 195 -8.10 3.65 -10.72
CA ALA A 195 -7.01 2.84 -11.27
C ALA A 195 -7.52 1.88 -12.36
N VAL A 196 -8.65 1.23 -12.13
CA VAL A 196 -9.24 0.32 -13.13
C VAL A 196 -9.81 1.08 -14.33
N CYS A 197 -10.43 2.25 -14.14
CA CYS A 197 -10.83 3.11 -15.26
C CYS A 197 -9.64 3.53 -16.14
N LYS A 198 -8.49 3.82 -15.53
CA LYS A 198 -7.25 4.12 -16.26
C LYS A 198 -6.77 2.90 -17.06
N LEU A 199 -6.87 1.71 -16.48
CA LEU A 199 -6.54 0.45 -17.17
C LEU A 199 -7.50 0.18 -18.34
N ALA A 200 -8.81 0.31 -18.12
CA ALA A 200 -9.84 0.15 -19.14
C ALA A 200 -9.58 1.07 -20.35
N ARG A 201 -9.32 2.36 -20.11
CA ARG A 201 -8.93 3.32 -21.15
C ARG A 201 -7.68 2.89 -21.91
N LYS A 202 -6.66 2.41 -21.19
CA LYS A 202 -5.42 1.93 -21.79
C LYS A 202 -5.67 0.73 -22.71
N VAL A 203 -6.47 -0.24 -22.26
CA VAL A 203 -6.82 -1.44 -23.04
C VAL A 203 -7.63 -1.06 -24.29
N CYS A 204 -8.68 -0.25 -24.15
CA CYS A 204 -9.46 0.22 -25.30
C CYS A 204 -8.59 0.96 -26.31
N ARG A 205 -7.68 1.84 -25.86
CA ARG A 205 -6.74 2.53 -26.75
C ARG A 205 -5.81 1.56 -27.48
N GLN A 206 -5.29 0.53 -26.80
CA GLN A 206 -4.42 -0.48 -27.41
C GLN A 206 -5.16 -1.35 -28.45
N GLN A 207 -6.44 -1.63 -28.22
CA GLN A 207 -7.29 -2.40 -29.13
C GLN A 207 -7.95 -1.55 -30.22
N GLY A 208 -7.77 -0.22 -30.19
CA GLY A 208 -8.37 0.71 -31.16
C GLY A 208 -9.88 0.91 -30.99
N TRP A 209 -10.41 0.70 -29.79
CA TRP A 209 -11.84 0.78 -29.50
C TRP A 209 -12.24 2.13 -28.91
N PRO A 210 -13.39 2.70 -29.32
CA PRO A 210 -13.93 3.90 -28.70
C PRO A 210 -14.27 3.61 -27.23
N TYR A 211 -13.73 4.41 -26.32
CA TYR A 211 -14.01 4.28 -24.89
C TYR A 211 -15.06 5.31 -24.48
N THR A 212 -16.26 4.81 -24.19
CA THR A 212 -17.31 5.59 -23.50
C THR A 212 -17.52 4.96 -22.12
N PRO A 213 -17.34 5.69 -21.00
CA PRO A 213 -17.48 5.13 -19.66
C PRO A 213 -18.78 4.36 -19.45
N GLU A 214 -19.92 4.95 -19.80
CA GLU A 214 -21.23 4.32 -19.63
C GLU A 214 -21.36 3.02 -20.44
N GLY A 215 -21.02 3.07 -21.73
CA GLY A 215 -21.09 1.91 -22.62
C GLY A 215 -20.14 0.78 -22.20
N PHE A 216 -18.89 1.12 -21.88
CA PHE A 216 -17.88 0.16 -21.48
C PHE A 216 -18.25 -0.54 -20.17
N TRP A 217 -18.59 0.23 -19.12
CA TRP A 217 -18.88 -0.36 -17.82
C TRP A 217 -20.20 -1.14 -17.84
N THR A 218 -21.21 -0.69 -18.58
CA THR A 218 -22.45 -1.46 -18.78
C THR A 218 -22.15 -2.80 -19.46
N ALA A 219 -21.34 -2.83 -20.52
CA ALA A 219 -20.94 -4.07 -21.18
C ALA A 219 -20.14 -4.98 -20.23
N TYR A 220 -19.17 -4.43 -19.50
CA TYR A 220 -18.36 -5.18 -18.53
C TYR A 220 -19.22 -5.84 -17.44
N TRP A 221 -20.19 -5.11 -16.86
CA TRP A 221 -21.11 -5.68 -15.88
C TRP A 221 -22.08 -6.69 -16.49
N THR A 222 -22.43 -6.53 -17.75
CA THR A 222 -23.29 -7.49 -18.47
C THR A 222 -22.55 -8.81 -18.67
N GLU A 223 -21.27 -8.77 -19.01
CA GLU A 223 -20.41 -9.97 -19.07
C GLU A 223 -20.31 -10.63 -17.68
N CYS A 224 -20.11 -9.83 -16.63
CA CYS A 224 -20.14 -10.33 -15.24
C CYS A 224 -21.50 -10.96 -14.89
N SER A 225 -22.60 -10.48 -15.46
CA SER A 225 -23.93 -11.04 -15.21
C SER A 225 -24.09 -12.43 -15.83
N GLY A 226 -23.32 -12.78 -16.87
CA GLY A 226 -23.37 -14.07 -17.53
C GLY A 226 -22.94 -15.25 -16.65
N ASP A 227 -22.09 -14.99 -15.65
CA ASP A 227 -21.66 -16.00 -14.66
C ASP A 227 -22.47 -15.86 -13.36
N ASP A 228 -23.17 -16.92 -12.96
CA ASP A 228 -23.96 -16.97 -11.72
C ASP A 228 -23.15 -16.63 -10.46
N TRP A 229 -21.85 -16.91 -10.45
CA TRP A 229 -20.94 -16.54 -9.36
C TRP A 229 -20.64 -15.04 -9.37
N LEU A 230 -20.24 -14.49 -10.52
CA LEU A 230 -19.91 -13.07 -10.65
C LEU A 230 -21.13 -12.18 -10.46
N ALA A 231 -22.31 -12.66 -10.82
CA ALA A 231 -23.58 -12.00 -10.58
C ALA A 231 -24.01 -12.01 -9.11
N GLY A 232 -23.38 -12.83 -8.25
CA GLY A 232 -23.77 -12.99 -6.84
C GLY A 232 -24.98 -13.91 -6.62
N ARG A 233 -25.46 -14.59 -7.66
CA ARG A 233 -26.60 -15.54 -7.61
C ARG A 233 -26.20 -16.84 -6.93
N LYS A 234 -24.94 -17.26 -7.09
CA LYS A 234 -24.38 -18.45 -6.42
C LYS A 234 -23.76 -18.07 -5.08
N LYS A 235 -24.21 -18.73 -4.00
CA LYS A 235 -23.65 -18.55 -2.65
C LYS A 235 -22.26 -19.17 -2.52
N ASN A 236 -21.40 -18.54 -1.74
CA ASN A 236 -20.06 -19.05 -1.45
C ASN A 236 -20.13 -20.35 -0.62
N PRO A 237 -19.58 -21.48 -1.10
CA PRO A 237 -19.63 -22.76 -0.41
C PRO A 237 -18.87 -22.76 0.93
N ASN A 238 -17.84 -21.92 1.06
CA ASN A 238 -17.03 -21.82 2.27
C ASN A 238 -17.56 -20.77 3.26
N ASN A 239 -18.39 -19.83 2.79
CA ASN A 239 -18.97 -18.79 3.64
C ASN A 239 -20.33 -18.31 3.10
N SER A 240 -21.42 -18.89 3.60
CA SER A 240 -22.78 -18.57 3.17
C SER A 240 -23.24 -17.13 3.46
N THR A 241 -22.53 -16.39 4.31
CA THR A 241 -22.82 -14.98 4.65
C THR A 241 -22.10 -13.98 3.74
N TRP A 242 -21.09 -14.44 3.00
CA TRP A 242 -20.31 -13.58 2.11
C TRP A 242 -21.09 -13.29 0.82
N LYS A 243 -21.06 -12.03 0.39
CA LYS A 243 -21.68 -11.56 -0.85
C LYS A 243 -20.63 -11.03 -1.81
N GLN A 244 -20.86 -11.30 -3.10
CA GLN A 244 -20.09 -10.70 -4.18
C GLN A 244 -20.22 -9.17 -4.12
N ASN A 245 -19.13 -8.46 -4.37
CA ASN A 245 -19.09 -7.00 -4.27
C ASN A 245 -18.20 -6.39 -5.34
N ILE A 246 -18.35 -5.08 -5.57
CA ILE A 246 -17.64 -4.36 -6.62
C ILE A 246 -16.11 -4.47 -6.51
N ASP A 247 -15.55 -4.53 -5.29
CA ASP A 247 -14.10 -4.57 -5.09
C ASP A 247 -13.51 -5.90 -5.59
N VAL A 248 -14.26 -6.99 -5.46
CA VAL A 248 -13.87 -8.32 -5.96
C VAL A 248 -13.95 -8.36 -7.48
N LEU A 249 -14.97 -7.73 -8.07
CA LEU A 249 -15.15 -7.67 -9.52
C LEU A 249 -14.15 -6.73 -10.21
N LEU A 250 -13.59 -5.78 -9.46
CA LEU A 250 -12.54 -4.85 -9.89
C LEU A 250 -11.13 -5.28 -9.45
N GLU A 251 -10.97 -6.49 -8.92
CA GLU A 251 -9.65 -7.07 -8.66
C GLU A 251 -8.90 -7.28 -9.98
N GLU A 252 -7.63 -6.90 -10.03
CA GLU A 252 -6.84 -6.77 -11.28
C GLU A 252 -6.84 -8.05 -12.13
N ASP A 253 -6.57 -9.20 -11.52
CA ASP A 253 -6.58 -10.50 -12.20
C ASP A 253 -7.97 -10.89 -12.73
N ARG A 254 -9.03 -10.50 -12.03
CA ARG A 254 -10.41 -10.82 -12.42
C ARG A 254 -10.87 -9.88 -13.53
N PHE A 255 -10.54 -8.60 -13.40
CA PHE A 255 -10.81 -7.60 -14.42
C PHE A 255 -10.15 -7.99 -15.74
N ALA A 256 -8.87 -8.39 -15.72
CA ALA A 256 -8.18 -8.87 -16.92
C ALA A 256 -8.89 -10.07 -17.55
N LYS A 257 -9.28 -11.08 -16.76
CA LYS A 257 -9.97 -12.28 -17.28
C LYS A 257 -11.32 -11.99 -17.92
N VAL A 258 -12.14 -11.16 -17.28
CA VAL A 258 -13.45 -10.77 -17.83
C VAL A 258 -13.26 -9.94 -19.10
N MET A 259 -12.25 -9.07 -19.12
CA MET A 259 -11.89 -8.31 -20.32
C MET A 259 -11.42 -9.21 -21.46
N ASP A 260 -10.59 -10.22 -21.19
CA ASP A 260 -10.17 -11.19 -22.21
C ASP A 260 -11.37 -11.97 -22.79
N GLN A 261 -12.32 -12.37 -21.94
CA GLN A 261 -13.57 -13.02 -22.36
C GLN A 261 -14.44 -12.11 -23.22
N ALA A 262 -14.65 -10.86 -22.79
CA ALA A 262 -15.40 -9.87 -23.55
C ALA A 262 -14.74 -9.57 -24.90
N ILE A 263 -13.40 -9.49 -24.93
CA ILE A 263 -12.63 -9.29 -26.17
C ILE A 263 -12.77 -10.51 -27.09
N GLY A 264 -12.68 -11.73 -26.56
CA GLY A 264 -12.86 -12.98 -27.33
C GLY A 264 -14.26 -13.10 -27.92
N ALA A 265 -15.30 -12.80 -27.14
CA ALA A 265 -16.69 -12.81 -27.58
C ALA A 265 -16.95 -11.79 -28.72
N MET A 266 -16.32 -10.60 -28.65
CA MET A 266 -16.44 -9.58 -29.69
C MET A 266 -15.65 -9.91 -30.99
N ARG A 267 -14.62 -10.76 -30.91
CA ARG A 267 -13.84 -11.22 -32.08
C ARG A 267 -14.45 -12.44 -32.77
N GLY A 268 -15.47 -13.07 -32.18
CA GLY A 268 -16.13 -14.24 -32.74
C GLY A 268 -15.36 -15.55 -32.53
N ASP A 269 -14.42 -15.59 -31.57
CA ASP A 269 -13.58 -16.76 -31.27
C ASP A 269 -14.22 -17.71 -30.22
N ALA A 270 -15.57 -17.70 -30.11
CA ALA A 270 -16.34 -18.52 -29.16
C ALA A 270 -17.01 -19.72 -29.84
#